data_AF-A0A4Y2RLZ4-F1
#
_entry.id   AF-A0A4Y2RLZ4-F1
#
_cell.length_a   1.000
_cell.length_b   1.000
_cell.length_c   1.000
_cell.angle_alpha   90.00
_cell.angle_beta   90.00
_cell.angle_gamma   90.00
#
_symmetry.space_group_name_H-M   'P 1'
#
loop_
_entity.id
_entity.type
_entity.pdbx_description
1 polymer ?
#
loop_
_entity_poly.entity_id
_entity_poly.type
_entity_poly.pdbx_seq_one_letter_code
_entity_poly.pdbx_strand_id
1 'polypeptide(L)'
;MLDIVEHYRFACSYFLDDYIQILWDQLPEESKRYFYNGERPPRDTKPPLDFCWPYILNGEGTKLDNRFQTPFEYYGPTTFIQYLSEYSVSKAIEQQLNTFLERSLAMKEKLGYLQ
;
A
#
# COMPACT_ATOMS: atom_id res chain seq x y z
N MET A 1 17.48 10.86 -3.81
CA MET A 1 17.57 10.23 -2.48
C MET A 1 16.18 10.35 -1.90
N LEU A 2 15.47 9.24 -1.75
CA LEU A 2 14.12 9.27 -1.19
C LEU A 2 14.20 9.70 0.27
N ASP A 3 13.21 10.46 0.74
CA ASP A 3 13.15 10.80 2.17
C ASP A 3 12.65 9.60 3.01
N ILE A 4 12.72 9.70 4.34
CA ILE A 4 12.32 8.60 5.23
C ILE A 4 10.82 8.26 5.12
N VAL A 5 9.99 9.26 4.79
CA VAL A 5 8.53 9.10 4.62
C VAL A 5 8.23 8.35 3.33
N GLU A 6 8.92 8.67 2.24
CA GLU A 6 8.85 7.97 0.98
C GLU A 6 9.33 6.52 1.12
N HIS A 7 10.44 6.27 1.82
CA HIS A 7 10.90 4.91 2.11
C HIS A 7 9.85 4.12 2.89
N TYR A 8 9.22 4.73 3.89
CA TYR A 8 8.14 4.10 4.66
C TYR A 8 6.94 3.74 3.77
N ARG A 9 6.49 4.67 2.92
CA ARG A 9 5.41 4.41 1.97
C ARG A 9 5.72 3.26 1.03
N PHE A 10 6.95 3.21 0.51
CA PHE A 10 7.39 2.12 -0.34
C PHE A 10 7.40 0.79 0.39
N ALA A 11 7.98 0.73 1.59
CA ALA A 11 7.99 -0.49 2.39
C ALA A 11 6.56 -1.00 2.65
N CYS A 12 5.63 -0.07 2.93
CA CYS A 12 4.21 -0.36 3.10
C CYS A 12 3.56 -0.95 1.84
N SER A 13 3.82 -0.37 0.66
CA SER A 13 3.27 -0.83 -0.63
C SER A 13 3.84 -2.18 -1.09
N TYR A 14 5.06 -2.51 -0.67
CA TYR A 14 5.75 -3.74 -1.03
C TYR A 14 5.70 -4.82 0.06
N PHE A 15 4.95 -4.60 1.16
CA PHE A 15 4.81 -5.55 2.27
C PHE A 15 6.16 -6.01 2.83
N LEU A 16 7.06 -5.05 3.05
CA LEU A 16 8.39 -5.30 3.61
C LEU A 16 8.34 -5.27 5.14
N ASP A 17 7.59 -6.17 5.76
CA ASP A 17 7.18 -6.15 7.18
C ASP A 17 8.33 -5.80 8.15
N ASP A 18 9.46 -6.50 8.06
CA ASP A 18 10.64 -6.25 8.90
C ASP A 18 11.20 -4.83 8.73
N TYR A 19 11.15 -4.30 7.51
CA TYR A 19 11.64 -2.97 7.17
C TYR A 19 10.64 -1.87 7.54
N ILE A 20 9.34 -2.16 7.46
CA ILE A 20 8.27 -1.25 7.87
C ILE A 20 8.43 -0.87 9.35
N GLN A 21 8.70 -1.85 10.22
CA GLN A 21 8.93 -1.59 11.65
C GLN A 21 10.13 -0.66 11.87
N ILE A 22 11.26 -0.95 11.22
CA ILE A 22 12.50 -0.15 11.33
C ILE A 22 12.25 1.29 10.88
N LEU A 23 11.55 1.46 9.75
CA LEU A 23 11.24 2.78 9.21
C LEU A 23 10.22 3.53 10.07
N TRP A 24 9.21 2.82 10.58
CA TRP A 24 8.24 3.38 11.51
C TRP A 24 8.95 3.98 12.72
N ASP A 25 9.89 3.26 13.33
CA ASP A 25 10.62 3.77 14.50
C ASP A 25 11.43 5.04 14.18
N GLN A 26 11.97 5.14 12.96
CA GLN A 26 12.73 6.28 12.47
C GLN A 26 11.88 7.48 11.99
N LEU A 27 10.58 7.29 11.78
CA LEU A 27 9.72 8.37 11.31
C LEU A 27 9.64 9.52 12.32
N PRO A 28 9.64 10.78 11.86
CA PRO A 28 9.30 11.93 12.68
C PRO A 28 7.92 11.78 13.32
N GLU A 29 7.76 12.31 14.52
CA GLU A 29 6.50 12.24 15.28
C GLU A 29 5.33 12.89 14.52
N GLU A 30 5.59 13.95 13.75
CA GLU A 30 4.59 14.59 12.89
C GLU A 30 4.08 13.64 11.80
N SER A 31 4.98 12.88 11.16
CA SER A 31 4.63 11.87 10.16
C SER A 31 3.87 10.70 10.78
N LYS A 32 4.28 10.24 11.98
CA LYS A 32 3.54 9.21 12.73
C LYS A 32 2.12 9.67 13.05
N ARG A 33 1.96 10.92 13.51
CA ARG A 33 0.66 11.53 13.74
C ARG A 33 -0.16 11.63 12.47
N TYR A 34 0.46 11.96 11.33
CA TYR A 34 -0.24 11.96 10.05
C TYR A 34 -0.76 10.57 9.66
N PHE A 35 0.09 9.53 9.70
CA PHE A 35 -0.32 8.18 9.30
C PHE A 35 -1.27 7.50 10.29
N TYR A 36 -1.13 7.78 11.59
CA TYR A 36 -1.94 7.14 12.63
C TYR A 36 -3.20 7.96 12.99
N ASN A 37 -3.08 9.28 13.10
CA ASN A 37 -4.12 10.21 13.58
C ASN A 37 -4.58 11.25 12.55
N GLY A 38 -3.94 11.35 11.38
CA GLY A 38 -4.16 12.40 10.41
C GLY A 38 -5.55 12.38 9.79
N GLU A 39 -5.88 13.47 9.08
CA GLU A 39 -7.15 13.61 8.37
C GLU A 39 -7.43 12.36 7.56
N ARG A 40 -8.57 11.74 7.88
CA ARG A 40 -8.99 10.46 7.32
C ARG A 40 -8.86 10.53 5.80
N PRO A 41 -8.33 9.49 5.14
CA PRO A 41 -8.59 9.30 3.73
C PRO A 41 -10.11 9.48 3.50
N PRO A 42 -10.53 10.15 2.42
CA PRO A 42 -11.93 10.27 2.07
C PRO A 42 -12.63 8.92 2.25
N ARG A 43 -13.81 8.92 2.88
CA ARG A 43 -14.53 7.66 3.20
C ARG A 43 -14.88 6.82 1.96
N ASP A 44 -14.81 7.45 0.79
CA ASP A 44 -15.14 6.87 -0.50
C ASP A 44 -13.94 6.22 -1.21
N THR A 45 -12.72 6.30 -0.64
CA THR A 45 -11.51 5.73 -1.23
C THR A 45 -10.90 4.63 -0.35
N LYS A 46 -10.37 3.58 -1.01
CA LYS A 46 -9.60 2.53 -0.33
C LYS A 46 -8.45 3.18 0.46
N PRO A 47 -8.33 2.93 1.79
CA PRO A 47 -7.34 3.60 2.62
C PRO A 47 -5.93 3.13 2.22
N PRO A 48 -4.98 4.03 1.96
CA PRO A 48 -3.67 3.59 1.52
C PRO A 48 -2.94 2.80 2.63
N LEU A 49 -2.07 1.86 2.22
CA LEU A 49 -1.50 0.87 3.15
C LEU A 49 -0.62 1.50 4.23
N ASP A 50 0.05 2.61 3.92
CA ASP A 50 0.86 3.40 4.85
C ASP A 50 0.07 3.90 6.08
N PHE A 51 -1.25 4.07 5.95
CA PHE A 51 -2.18 4.35 7.07
C PHE A 51 -2.62 3.10 7.84
N CYS A 52 -2.57 1.93 7.23
CA CYS A 52 -3.02 0.69 7.85
C CYS A 52 -1.93 0.05 8.72
N TRP A 53 -0.68 0.09 8.25
CA TRP A 53 0.47 -0.50 8.93
C TRP A 53 0.66 -0.07 10.39
N PRO A 54 0.50 1.21 10.78
CA PRO A 54 0.66 1.61 12.18
C PRO A 54 -0.26 0.87 13.15
N TYR A 55 -1.48 0.52 12.72
CA TYR A 55 -2.43 -0.24 13.53
C TYR A 55 -2.01 -1.71 13.65
N ILE A 56 -1.40 -2.29 12.62
CA ILE A 56 -0.84 -3.64 12.68
C ILE A 56 0.35 -3.67 13.64
N LEU A 57 1.29 -2.74 13.50
CA LEU A 57 2.49 -2.66 14.35
C LEU A 57 2.11 -2.48 15.84
N ASN A 58 1.06 -1.71 16.12
CA ASN A 58 0.58 -1.50 17.48
C ASN A 58 -0.32 -2.64 18.02
N GLY A 59 -0.56 -3.70 17.24
CA GLY A 59 -1.44 -4.80 17.62
C GLY A 59 -2.93 -4.42 17.69
N GLU A 60 -3.32 -3.33 17.03
CA GLU A 60 -4.66 -2.75 17.05
C GLU A 60 -5.53 -3.17 15.86
N GLY A 61 -5.34 -4.40 15.37
CA GLY A 61 -6.07 -4.94 14.21
C GLY A 61 -7.59 -4.84 14.35
N THR A 62 -8.13 -4.94 15.57
CA THR A 62 -9.58 -4.79 15.84
C THR A 62 -10.08 -3.35 15.64
N LYS A 63 -9.28 -2.34 15.99
CA LYS A 63 -9.62 -0.94 15.69
C LYS A 63 -9.58 -0.69 14.19
N LEU A 64 -8.65 -1.33 13.50
CA LEU A 64 -8.55 -1.27 12.04
C LEU A 64 -9.76 -1.96 11.38
N ASP A 65 -10.10 -3.18 11.78
CA ASP A 65 -11.29 -3.90 11.28
C ASP A 65 -12.58 -3.11 11.54
N ASN A 66 -12.76 -2.55 12.73
CA ASN A 66 -13.90 -1.69 13.04
C ASN A 66 -13.95 -0.43 12.13
N ARG A 67 -12.79 0.10 11.70
CA ARG A 67 -12.72 1.20 10.73
C ARG A 67 -13.14 0.76 9.32
N PHE A 68 -12.85 -0.47 8.93
CA PHE A 68 -13.33 -1.03 7.66
C PHE A 68 -14.83 -1.38 7.68
N GLN A 69 -15.37 -1.76 8.85
CA GLN A 69 -16.78 -2.17 8.98
C GLN A 69 -17.80 -1.01 9.02
N THR A 70 -17.39 0.23 9.32
CA THR A 70 -18.35 1.28 9.74
C THR A 70 -18.76 2.31 8.68
N PRO A 71 -18.07 2.45 7.51
CA PRO A 71 -18.67 3.17 6.38
C PRO A 71 -18.40 2.61 4.97
N PHE A 72 -17.63 1.52 4.79
CA PHE A 72 -17.34 0.96 3.45
C PHE A 72 -18.47 0.06 2.91
N GLU A 73 -19.73 0.41 3.15
CA GLU A 73 -20.88 -0.38 2.68
C GLU A 73 -20.88 -0.57 1.15
N TYR A 74 -20.20 0.29 0.38
CA TYR A 74 -20.06 0.16 -1.07
C TYR A 74 -19.14 -0.99 -1.52
N TYR A 75 -18.20 -1.44 -0.67
CA TYR A 75 -17.30 -2.57 -0.94
C TYR A 75 -17.69 -3.85 -0.18
N GLY A 76 -18.77 -3.80 0.60
CA GLY A 76 -19.18 -4.86 1.52
C GLY A 76 -18.29 -4.92 2.77
N PRO A 77 -18.58 -5.80 3.74
CA PRO A 77 -17.74 -6.00 4.91
C PRO A 77 -16.45 -6.71 4.51
N THR A 78 -15.50 -5.98 3.93
CA THR A 78 -14.16 -6.48 3.66
C THR A 78 -13.38 -6.37 4.97
N THR A 79 -13.04 -7.50 5.58
CA THR A 79 -12.08 -7.52 6.69
C THR A 79 -10.74 -6.97 6.22
N PHE A 80 -9.92 -6.42 7.12
CA PHE A 80 -8.63 -5.88 6.74
C PHE A 80 -7.71 -6.95 6.08
N ILE A 81 -7.86 -8.22 6.46
CA ILE A 81 -7.15 -9.35 5.83
C ILE A 81 -7.56 -9.55 4.36
N GLN A 82 -8.86 -9.46 4.07
CA GLN A 82 -9.34 -9.52 2.68
C GLN A 82 -8.82 -8.32 1.88
N TYR A 83 -8.78 -7.14 2.49
CA TYR A 83 -8.21 -5.94 1.88
C TYR A 83 -6.73 -6.12 1.51
N LEU A 84 -5.91 -6.66 2.42
CA LEU A 84 -4.49 -6.96 2.15
C LEU A 84 -4.33 -7.99 1.03
N SER A 85 -5.18 -9.03 1.02
CA SER A 85 -5.17 -10.05 -0.03
C SER A 85 -5.48 -9.45 -1.41
N GLU A 86 -6.52 -8.62 -1.52
CA GLU A 86 -6.87 -7.94 -2.78
C GLU A 86 -5.75 -7.00 -3.25
N TYR A 87 -5.16 -6.26 -2.32
CA TYR A 87 -4.08 -5.32 -2.64
C TYR A 87 -2.84 -6.06 -3.15
N SER A 88 -2.42 -7.13 -2.47
CA SER A 88 -1.27 -7.95 -2.88
C SER A 88 -1.47 -8.55 -4.29
N VAL A 89 -2.66 -9.08 -4.57
CA VAL A 89 -3.02 -9.59 -5.91
C VAL A 89 -2.95 -8.47 -6.95
N SER A 90 -3.52 -7.30 -6.66
CA SER A 90 -3.50 -6.16 -7.58
C SER A 90 -2.08 -5.71 -7.90
N LYS A 91 -1.21 -5.63 -6.90
CA LYS A 91 0.20 -5.22 -7.07
C LYS A 91 1.01 -6.25 -7.84
N ALA A 92 0.79 -7.54 -7.59
CA ALA A 92 1.44 -8.61 -8.34
C ALA A 92 1.03 -8.59 -9.82
N ILE A 93 -0.25 -8.36 -10.12
CA ILE A 93 -0.76 -8.22 -11.49
C ILE A 93 -0.15 -6.99 -12.17
N GLU A 94 -0.10 -5.84 -11.50
CA GLU A 94 0.53 -4.62 -12.02
C GLU A 94 2.01 -4.86 -12.40
N GLN A 95 2.76 -5.53 -11.52
CA GLN A 95 4.16 -5.85 -11.77
C GLN A 95 4.36 -6.83 -12.93
N GLN A 96 3.52 -7.86 -13.03
CA GLN A 96 3.55 -8.80 -14.16
C GLN A 96 3.20 -8.10 -15.48
N LEU A 97 2.19 -7.23 -15.47
CA LEU A 97 1.76 -6.48 -16.66
C LEU A 97 2.86 -5.52 -17.13
N ASN A 98 3.48 -4.76 -16.23
CA ASN A 98 4.58 -3.86 -16.56
C ASN A 98 5.76 -4.64 -17.15
N THR A 99 6.13 -5.77 -16.54
CA THR A 99 7.19 -6.65 -17.06
C THR A 99 6.87 -7.18 -18.47
N PHE A 100 5.61 -7.60 -18.70
CA PHE A 100 5.17 -8.06 -20.02
C PHE A 100 5.23 -6.94 -21.06
N LEU A 101 4.76 -5.73 -20.71
CA LEU A 101 4.80 -4.57 -21.60
C LEU A 101 6.23 -4.17 -21.97
N GLU A 102 7.14 -4.07 -20.99
CA GLU A 102 8.56 -3.79 -21.22
C GLU A 102 9.20 -4.82 -22.17
N ARG A 103 8.94 -6.12 -21.94
CA ARG A 103 9.43 -7.18 -22.82
C ARG A 103 8.83 -7.08 -24.23
N SER A 104 7.55 -6.74 -24.34
CA SER A 104 6.88 -6.56 -25.62
C SER A 104 7.43 -5.38 -26.42
N LEU A 105 7.76 -4.27 -25.74
CA LEU A 105 8.41 -3.10 -26.32
C LEU A 105 9.82 -3.45 -26.79
N ALA A 106 10.62 -4.10 -25.94
CA ALA A 106 11.96 -4.55 -26.28
C ALA A 106 11.96 -5.54 -27.47
N MET A 107 10.94 -6.39 -27.59
CA MET A 107 10.77 -7.28 -28.75
C MET A 107 10.40 -6.50 -30.02
N LYS A 108 9.52 -5.50 -29.94
CA LYS A 108 9.17 -4.64 -31.09
C LYS A 108 10.35 -3.81 -31.59
N GLU A 109 11.17 -3.29 -30.68
CA GLU A 109 12.41 -2.58 -31.01
C GLU A 109 13.43 -3.52 -31.66
N LYS A 110 13.63 -4.73 -31.11
CA LYS A 110 14.54 -5.74 -31.68
C LYS A 110 14.11 -6.27 -33.05
N LEU A 111 12.80 -6.29 -33.33
CA LEU A 111 12.24 -6.76 -34.59
C LEU A 111 12.09 -5.63 -35.63
N GLY A 112 12.48 -4.39 -35.32
CA GLY A 112 12.51 -3.29 -36.29
C GLY A 112 11.12 -2.74 -36.68
N TYR A 113 10.08 -2.97 -35.87
CA TYR A 113 8.71 -2.53 -36.15
C TYR A 113 8.40 -1.09 -35.70
N LEU A 114 9.38 -0.36 -35.17
CA LEU A 114 9.30 1.08 -34.91
C LEU A 114 10.27 1.80 -35.87
N GLN A 115 9.78 2.09 -37.08
CA GLN A 115 10.28 3.14 -37.96
C GLN A 115 9.26 4.28 -37.98
#